data_AF-A0ABD2USG7-F1
#
_entry.id   AF-A0ABD2USG7-F1
#
_cell.length_a   1.000
_cell.length_b   1.000
_cell.length_c   1.000
_cell.angle_alpha   90.00
_cell.angle_beta   90.00
_cell.angle_gamma   90.00
#
_symmetry.space_group_name_H-M   'P 1'
#
loop_
_entity.id
_entity.type
_entity.pdbx_description
1 polymer ?
#
loop_
_entity_poly.entity_id
_entity_poly.type
_entity_poly.pdbx_seq_one_letter_code
_entity_poly.pdbx_strand_id
1 'polypeptide(L)'
;MEDHRVLKASVDDSIRDSIQEMKDSIRKDLTEFCSMLLEVLGGKAMTSFEPQNTVTNPKLWQFRGKNPEAWIVQAEHYFDFYKIEEDQKLNVASFYLDGEALK
;
A
#
# COMPACT_ATOMS: atom_id res chain seq x y z
N MET A 1 -38.30 19.72 -18.16
CA MET A 1 -37.32 18.61 -18.29
C MET A 1 -36.08 18.84 -17.40
N GLU A 2 -36.01 20.00 -16.76
CA GLU A 2 -34.88 20.53 -16.01
C GLU A 2 -34.81 19.99 -14.58
N ASP A 3 -35.95 19.83 -13.90
CA ASP A 3 -36.00 19.38 -12.49
C ASP A 3 -35.37 18.00 -12.27
N HIS A 4 -35.57 17.08 -13.22
CA HIS A 4 -34.95 15.74 -13.15
C HIS A 4 -33.42 15.81 -13.28
N ARG A 5 -32.89 16.77 -14.05
CA ARG A 5 -31.44 16.96 -14.22
C ARG A 5 -30.81 17.58 -12.97
N VAL A 6 -31.51 18.53 -12.35
CA VAL A 6 -31.10 19.18 -11.11
C VAL A 6 -31.11 18.18 -9.95
N LEU A 7 -32.16 17.37 -9.83
CA LEU A 7 -32.24 16.31 -8.82
C LEU A 7 -31.13 15.27 -8.98
N LYS A 8 -30.83 14.86 -10.22
CA LYS A 8 -29.75 13.91 -10.49
C LYS A 8 -28.38 14.47 -10.07
N ALA A 9 -28.09 15.72 -10.43
CA ALA A 9 -26.83 16.36 -10.05
C ALA A 9 -26.69 16.45 -8.51
N SER A 10 -27.77 16.82 -7.81
CA SER A 10 -27.76 16.90 -6.35
C SER A 10 -27.50 15.56 -5.65
N VAL A 11 -28.01 14.46 -6.18
CA VAL A 11 -27.75 13.11 -5.64
C VAL A 11 -26.31 12.69 -5.91
N ASP A 12 -25.79 12.94 -7.12
CA ASP A 12 -24.41 12.62 -7.48
C ASP A 12 -23.40 13.41 -6.63
N ASP A 13 -23.70 14.68 -6.32
CA ASP A 13 -22.90 15.52 -5.42
C ASP A 13 -22.97 15.02 -3.97
N SER A 14 -24.17 14.65 -3.49
CA SER A 14 -24.33 14.07 -2.14
C SER A 14 -23.56 12.76 -1.95
N ILE A 15 -23.52 11.89 -2.96
CA ILE A 15 -22.74 10.65 -2.93
C ILE A 15 -21.24 10.97 -2.87
N ARG A 16 -20.79 11.94 -3.69
CA ARG A 16 -19.38 12.37 -3.70
C ARG A 16 -18.96 12.91 -2.35
N ASP A 17 -19.79 13.75 -1.74
CA ASP A 17 -19.52 14.36 -0.44
C ASP A 17 -19.44 13.29 0.65
N SER A 18 -20.36 12.32 0.65
CA SER A 18 -20.34 11.21 1.60
C SER A 18 -19.08 10.34 1.46
N ILE A 19 -18.66 10.03 0.23
CA ILE A 19 -17.40 9.30 -0.03
C ILE A 19 -16.20 10.10 0.48
N GLN A 20 -16.22 11.42 0.28
CA GLN A 20 -15.11 12.27 0.69
C GLN A 20 -15.04 12.39 2.22
N GLU A 21 -16.17 12.55 2.90
CA GLU A 21 -16.27 12.53 4.36
C GLU A 21 -15.76 11.21 4.95
N MET A 22 -16.16 10.08 4.36
CA MET A 22 -15.65 8.76 4.76
C MET A 22 -14.14 8.66 4.62
N LYS A 23 -13.58 9.15 3.50
CA LYS A 23 -12.13 9.17 3.28
C LYS A 23 -11.41 10.05 4.29
N ASP A 24 -11.98 11.21 4.61
CA ASP A 24 -11.40 12.14 5.56
C ASP A 24 -11.44 11.57 6.99
N SER A 25 -12.51 10.87 7.36
CA SER A 25 -12.60 10.12 8.62
C SER A 25 -11.52 9.03 8.71
N ILE A 26 -11.39 8.19 7.69
CA ILE A 26 -10.36 7.14 7.65
C ILE A 26 -8.95 7.74 7.73
N ARG A 27 -8.72 8.85 7.03
CA ARG A 27 -7.44 9.56 7.07
C ARG A 27 -7.15 10.09 8.48
N LYS A 28 -8.16 10.62 9.16
CA LYS A 28 -8.05 11.11 10.53
C LYS A 28 -7.66 9.96 11.48
N ASP A 29 -8.39 8.85 11.41
CA ASP A 29 -8.19 7.70 12.29
C ASP A 29 -6.81 7.06 12.09
N LEU A 30 -6.35 6.96 10.84
CA LEU A 30 -5.00 6.50 10.51
C LEU A 30 -3.93 7.43 11.11
N THR A 31 -4.14 8.73 11.02
CA THR A 31 -3.20 9.73 11.55
C THR A 31 -3.11 9.62 13.08
N GLU A 32 -4.26 9.50 13.75
CA GLU A 32 -4.34 9.32 15.20
C GLU A 32 -3.65 8.03 15.66
N PHE A 33 -3.91 6.91 14.97
CA PHE A 33 -3.26 5.63 15.26
C PHE A 33 -1.73 5.68 15.09
N CYS A 34 -1.25 6.32 14.03
CA CYS A 34 0.19 6.52 13.81
C CYS A 34 0.81 7.35 14.94
N SER A 35 0.15 8.43 15.38
CA SER A 35 0.60 9.23 16.54
C SER A 35 0.67 8.39 17.82
N MET A 36 -0.35 7.58 18.10
CA MET A 36 -0.34 6.68 19.25
C MET A 36 0.82 5.67 19.20
N LEU A 37 1.07 5.07 18.03
CA LEU A 37 2.20 4.15 17.86
C LEU A 37 3.56 4.82 18.11
N LEU A 38 3.73 6.06 17.66
CA LEU A 38 4.94 6.85 17.88
C LEU A 38 5.19 7.15 19.36
N GLU A 39 4.13 7.47 20.10
CA GLU A 39 4.19 7.68 21.54
C GLU A 39 4.60 6.40 22.28
N VAL A 40 3.99 5.26 21.92
CA VAL A 40 4.31 3.95 22.50
C VAL A 40 5.75 3.51 22.18
N LEU A 41 6.25 3.82 20.99
CA LEU A 41 7.62 3.47 20.58
C LEU A 41 8.71 4.36 21.24
N GLY A 42 8.34 5.34 22.08
CA GLY A 42 9.28 6.20 22.80
C GLY A 42 10.00 7.23 21.91
N GLY A 43 9.41 7.60 20.77
CA GLY A 43 10.00 8.54 19.82
C GLY A 43 9.95 9.98 20.32
N LYS A 44 11.10 10.52 20.75
CA LYS A 44 11.29 11.94 21.08
C LYS A 44 11.15 12.80 19.82
N ALA A 45 10.11 13.65 19.80
CA ALA A 45 9.88 14.80 18.91
C ALA A 45 10.69 14.85 17.61
N MET A 46 10.20 14.19 16.56
CA MET A 46 10.51 14.58 15.19
C MET A 46 9.32 15.38 14.66
N THR A 47 9.40 16.70 14.81
CA THR A 47 8.56 17.64 14.07
C THR A 47 8.72 17.33 12.59
N SER A 48 7.60 17.20 11.88
CA SER A 48 7.49 16.76 10.48
C SER A 48 7.38 15.24 10.31
N PHE A 49 6.25 14.69 10.73
CA PHE A 49 5.55 13.78 9.83
C PHE A 49 4.93 14.64 8.72
N GLU A 50 5.75 15.04 7.75
CA GLU A 50 5.21 14.97 6.40
C GLU A 50 4.67 13.55 6.25
N PRO A 51 3.46 13.33 5.69
CA PRO A 51 3.16 12.06 5.08
C PRO A 51 4.13 11.97 3.91
N GLN A 52 5.39 11.65 4.20
CA GLN A 52 6.27 11.18 3.18
C GLN A 52 5.47 10.01 2.62
N ASN A 53 5.11 10.14 1.36
CA ASN A 53 5.12 9.03 0.44
C ASN A 53 6.52 8.40 0.52
N THR A 54 6.91 7.86 1.69
CA THR A 54 7.77 6.70 1.79
C THR A 54 6.87 5.59 1.27
N VAL A 55 6.67 5.64 -0.04
CA VAL A 55 6.45 4.49 -0.87
C VAL A 55 7.41 3.47 -0.29
N THR A 56 6.85 2.55 0.49
CA THR A 56 7.61 1.57 1.23
C THR A 56 8.23 0.75 0.12
N ASN A 57 9.48 1.06 -0.27
CA ASN A 57 10.16 0.37 -1.36
C ASN A 57 9.99 -1.12 -1.07
N PRO A 58 9.16 -1.85 -1.85
CA PRO A 58 8.83 -3.21 -1.52
C PRO A 58 10.13 -3.99 -1.50
N LYS A 59 10.44 -4.63 -0.38
CA LYS A 59 11.61 -5.50 -0.28
C LYS A 59 11.14 -6.92 -0.51
N LEU A 60 11.74 -7.59 -1.49
CA LEU A 60 11.59 -9.03 -1.65
C LEU A 60 12.54 -9.74 -0.68
N TRP A 61 12.01 -10.65 0.14
CA TRP A 61 12.82 -11.43 1.07
C TRP A 61 13.42 -12.66 0.38
N GLN A 62 14.51 -13.20 0.92
CA GLN A 62 15.13 -14.41 0.37
C GLN A 62 14.22 -15.63 0.57
N PHE A 63 14.02 -16.42 -0.48
CA PHE A 63 13.30 -17.68 -0.41
C PHE A 63 14.24 -18.81 0.01
N ARG A 64 13.96 -19.42 1.16
CA ARG A 64 14.72 -20.56 1.72
C ARG A 64 13.99 -21.89 1.66
N GLY A 65 12.98 -22.02 0.80
CA GLY A 65 12.19 -23.25 0.64
C GLY A 65 10.93 -23.36 1.53
N LYS A 66 10.66 -22.37 2.41
CA LYS A 66 9.48 -22.38 3.28
C LYS A 66 8.41 -21.44 2.75
N ASN A 67 7.16 -21.91 2.75
CA ASN A 67 5.96 -21.14 2.36
C ASN A 67 6.09 -20.46 0.98
N PRO A 68 6.17 -21.26 -0.11
CA PRO A 68 6.34 -20.74 -1.47
C PRO A 68 5.20 -19.81 -1.90
N GLU A 69 3.95 -20.07 -1.49
CA GLU A 69 2.78 -19.28 -1.86
C GLU A 69 2.88 -17.83 -1.38
N ALA A 70 3.24 -17.62 -0.11
CA ALA A 70 3.44 -16.27 0.43
C ALA A 70 4.61 -15.53 -0.24
N TRP A 71 5.67 -16.27 -0.58
CA TRP A 71 6.81 -15.69 -1.28
C TRP A 71 6.46 -15.25 -2.71
N ILE A 72 5.67 -16.07 -3.43
CA ILE A 72 5.20 -15.74 -4.79
C ILE A 72 4.38 -14.45 -4.76
N VAL A 73 3.40 -14.33 -3.86
CA VAL A 73 2.57 -13.10 -3.75
C VAL A 73 3.43 -11.87 -3.45
N GLN A 74 4.46 -12.01 -2.60
CA GLN A 74 5.39 -10.92 -2.33
C GLN A 74 6.27 -10.58 -3.55
N ALA A 75 6.71 -11.58 -4.31
CA ALA A 75 7.48 -11.41 -5.53
C ALA A 75 6.65 -10.73 -6.63
N GLU A 76 5.37 -11.10 -6.80
CA GLU A 76 4.45 -10.46 -7.74
C GLU A 76 4.28 -8.97 -7.44
N HIS A 77 3.96 -8.62 -6.19
CA HIS A 77 3.87 -7.21 -5.79
C HIS A 77 5.19 -6.45 -5.96
N TYR A 78 6.33 -7.12 -5.74
CA TYR A 78 7.65 -6.53 -5.98
C TYR A 78 7.88 -6.26 -7.48
N PHE A 79 7.56 -7.22 -8.35
CA PHE A 79 7.72 -7.06 -9.79
C PHE A 79 6.79 -5.98 -10.35
N ASP A 80 5.54 -5.94 -9.91
CA ASP A 80 4.57 -4.94 -10.34
C ASP A 80 5.00 -3.52 -9.92
N PHE A 81 5.53 -3.39 -8.70
CA PHE A 81 6.01 -2.13 -8.19
C PHE A 81 7.20 -1.58 -8.99
N TYR A 82 8.20 -2.43 -9.27
CA TYR A 82 9.39 -2.07 -10.04
C TYR A 82 9.18 -2.17 -11.56
N LYS A 83 7.99 -2.55 -12.01
CA LYS A 83 7.64 -2.78 -13.43
C LYS A 83 8.63 -3.71 -14.13
N ILE A 84 8.94 -4.83 -13.49
CA ILE A 84 9.85 -5.83 -14.04
C ILE A 84 9.12 -6.59 -15.15
N GLU A 85 9.71 -6.58 -16.35
CA GLU A 85 9.21 -7.29 -17.53
C GLU A 85 9.14 -8.81 -17.29
N GLU A 86 8.14 -9.47 -17.89
CA GLU A 86 7.85 -10.89 -17.66
C GLU A 86 9.07 -11.80 -17.94
N ASP A 87 9.83 -11.51 -19.00
CA ASP A 87 11.04 -12.26 -19.37
C ASP A 87 12.20 -12.05 -18.39
N GLN A 88 12.18 -10.97 -17.61
CA GLN A 88 13.20 -10.65 -16.60
C GLN A 88 12.82 -11.14 -15.20
N LYS A 89 11.55 -11.41 -14.92
CA LYS A 89 11.07 -11.83 -13.58
C LYS A 89 11.83 -13.06 -13.06
N LEU A 90 12.03 -14.07 -13.90
CA LEU A 90 12.73 -15.30 -13.50
C LEU A 90 14.21 -15.04 -13.18
N ASN A 91 14.87 -14.20 -13.98
CA ASN A 91 16.26 -13.80 -13.74
C ASN A 91 16.36 -13.03 -12.40
N VAL A 92 15.49 -12.05 -12.18
CA VAL A 92 15.45 -11.29 -10.93
C VAL A 92 15.15 -12.20 -9.73
N ALA A 93 14.14 -13.08 -9.83
CA ALA A 93 13.77 -14.03 -8.79
C ALA A 93 14.96 -14.91 -8.34
N SER A 94 15.81 -15.32 -9.28
CA SER A 94 16.95 -16.20 -9.01
C SER A 94 17.94 -15.61 -7.99
N PHE A 95 18.12 -14.28 -7.96
CA PHE A 95 18.99 -13.60 -6.98
C PHE A 95 18.46 -13.65 -5.55
N TYR A 96 17.17 -13.98 -5.37
CA TYR A 96 16.51 -14.04 -4.07
C TYR A 96 16.31 -15.49 -3.60
N LEU A 97 16.72 -16.50 -4.37
CA LEU A 97 16.71 -17.89 -3.93
C LEU A 97 17.97 -18.18 -3.09
N ASP A 98 17.81 -18.88 -1.97
CA ASP A 98 18.92 -19.30 -1.11
C ASP A 98 18.64 -20.67 -0.45
N GLY A 99 19.68 -21.33 0.05
CA GLY A 99 19.56 -22.56 0.84
C GLY A 99 18.96 -23.73 0.07
N GLU A 100 17.91 -24.35 0.62
CA GLU A 100 17.23 -25.51 0.00
C GLU A 100 16.51 -25.16 -1.30
N ALA A 101 16.24 -23.88 -1.56
CA ALA A 101 15.63 -23.44 -2.82
C ALA A 101 16.59 -23.47 -4.01
N LEU A 102 17.90 -23.61 -3.77
CA LEU A 102 18.94 -23.73 -4.80
C LEU A 102 19.41 -25.17 -5.04
N LYS A 103 18.84 -26.15 -4.32
CA LYS A 103 19.26 -27.56 -4.37
C LYS A 103 18.48 -28.38 -5.40
#